data_AF-A0A542AJH5-F1
#
_entry.id   AF-A0A542AJH5-F1
#
_cell.length_a   1.000
_cell.length_b   1.000
_cell.length_c   1.000
_cell.angle_alpha   90.00
_cell.angle_beta   90.00
_cell.angle_gamma   90.00
#
_symmetry.space_group_name_H-M   'P 1'
#
loop_
_entity.id
_entity.type
_entity.pdbx_description
1 polymer ?
#
loop_
_entity_poly.entity_id
_entity_poly.type
_entity_poly.pdbx_seq_one_letter_code
_entity_poly.pdbx_strand_id
1 'polypeptide(L)'
;MNIRTKSKAKKGIVCAAVLCLAALQVTSASPVQALGAPDISISTASSLVDEIKTTIAYGLTQKEFIYTDQAGKRLTCFTMEYNPQQAGVTLAAGTPHDGTKIGLATVRDQASAAVQNGKQVVAAINADMYNMSTGDPWGVVVKDGAEIHSYAPVRTWWKFFGVKKDGYPIYGDRQTYEANKGNIQQALGIHSILVDGGIVVNTDLTATLAPRNAVGVRSDNSVFFLLADGRKDPYSHGLTLQQTAQLMKDLGAVWAGNLDGGGSSTLMTRTPGETALTVKNHPSDGWERAVANSWLFLANPKPDGVFVSAALTPYDKTYSPKSIVPITAKGLDFSGAPTALPKSGLSWALSDFSFGSIDQNGVFSSNGQEGQVQVQLWYNGRIVGSTYVEIATPDNYVSVGTVSPNAGKDAGLTATYQGREVILTMNKSNW
;
A
#
# COMPACT_ATOMS: atom_id res chain seq x y z
N MET A 1 -23.62 -79.08 -22.88
CA MET A 1 -25.03 -78.65 -22.84
C MET A 1 -25.11 -77.42 -21.94
N ASN A 2 -25.37 -76.23 -22.51
CA ASN A 2 -25.88 -74.98 -21.88
C ASN A 2 -25.14 -74.38 -20.65
N ILE A 3 -24.98 -73.07 -20.39
CA ILE A 3 -25.37 -71.77 -20.99
C ILE A 3 -24.42 -70.71 -20.34
N ARG A 4 -24.13 -69.62 -21.06
CA ARG A 4 -23.38 -68.42 -20.62
C ARG A 4 -24.09 -67.62 -19.51
N THR A 5 -23.33 -66.91 -18.65
CA THR A 5 -23.41 -65.42 -18.48
C THR A 5 -22.29 -64.81 -17.61
N LYS A 6 -21.59 -63.81 -18.20
CA LYS A 6 -20.93 -62.54 -17.74
C LYS A 6 -20.64 -62.31 -16.23
N SER A 7 -19.53 -61.69 -15.79
CA SER A 7 -19.05 -60.35 -16.20
C SER A 7 -17.52 -60.10 -15.99
N LYS A 8 -16.96 -59.22 -16.83
CA LYS A 8 -15.64 -58.52 -16.71
C LYS A 8 -15.88 -57.22 -15.91
N ALA A 9 -14.92 -56.58 -15.23
CA ALA A 9 -13.69 -55.99 -15.79
C ALA A 9 -12.71 -55.52 -14.69
N LYS A 10 -11.44 -55.36 -15.13
CA LYS A 10 -10.22 -55.10 -14.36
C LYS A 10 -10.00 -53.61 -14.07
N LYS A 11 -9.26 -53.38 -12.97
CA LYS A 11 -8.65 -52.13 -12.50
C LYS A 11 -7.77 -51.47 -13.58
N GLY A 12 -7.96 -50.17 -13.77
CA GLY A 12 -7.14 -49.29 -14.61
C GLY A 12 -6.37 -48.27 -13.77
N ILE A 13 -5.12 -48.08 -14.15
CA ILE A 13 -4.07 -47.20 -13.62
C ILE A 13 -4.45 -45.72 -13.82
N VAL A 14 -4.24 -44.85 -12.83
CA VAL A 14 -4.34 -43.39 -13.00
C VAL A 14 -2.94 -42.83 -13.25
N CYS A 15 -2.74 -42.33 -14.46
CA CYS A 15 -1.54 -41.63 -14.94
C CYS A 15 -1.46 -40.19 -14.41
N ALA A 16 -0.22 -39.74 -14.22
CA ALA A 16 0.17 -38.34 -14.09
C ALA A 16 -0.10 -37.56 -15.39
N ALA A 17 -0.73 -36.38 -15.26
CA ALA A 17 -0.63 -35.26 -16.20
C ALA A 17 -1.30 -34.03 -15.56
N VAL A 18 -0.50 -33.13 -14.98
CA VAL A 18 -0.90 -31.73 -14.70
C VAL A 18 0.17 -30.86 -15.34
N LEU A 19 -0.09 -30.37 -16.55
CA LEU A 19 0.68 -29.31 -17.19
C LEU A 19 -0.12 -28.71 -18.34
N CYS A 20 -0.11 -27.37 -18.36
CA CYS A 20 -0.50 -26.47 -19.45
C CYS A 20 -1.98 -26.40 -19.85
N LEU A 21 -2.64 -25.31 -19.44
CA LEU A 21 -3.57 -24.57 -20.31
C LEU A 21 -4.00 -23.25 -19.64
N ALA A 22 -3.41 -22.14 -20.10
CA ALA A 22 -4.09 -20.86 -20.22
C ALA A 22 -3.29 -19.98 -21.19
N ALA A 23 -3.61 -20.10 -22.48
CA ALA A 23 -3.18 -19.15 -23.49
C ALA A 23 -4.42 -18.61 -24.22
N LEU A 24 -4.41 -17.28 -24.35
CA LEU A 24 -5.17 -16.42 -25.27
C LEU A 24 -6.66 -16.16 -25.01
N GLN A 25 -6.99 -14.88 -24.86
CA GLN A 25 -7.77 -14.13 -25.86
C GLN A 25 -7.39 -12.65 -25.86
N VAL A 26 -7.13 -12.11 -27.05
CA VAL A 26 -6.92 -10.69 -27.37
C VAL A 26 -8.21 -10.18 -28.00
N THR A 27 -8.80 -9.10 -27.48
CA THR A 27 -9.72 -8.22 -28.25
C THR A 27 -9.74 -6.79 -27.72
N SER A 28 -9.81 -5.87 -28.70
CA SER A 28 -10.07 -4.42 -28.69
C SER A 28 -9.00 -3.48 -28.08
N ALA A 29 -8.40 -2.70 -28.98
CA ALA A 29 -7.52 -1.58 -28.69
C ALA A 29 -8.29 -0.43 -28.00
N SER A 30 -8.09 -0.32 -26.70
CA SER A 30 -8.25 0.93 -25.95
C SER A 30 -6.96 1.75 -26.08
N PRO A 31 -7.01 3.10 -26.00
CA PRO A 31 -5.78 3.88 -25.90
C PRO A 31 -4.99 3.38 -24.70
N VAL A 32 -3.74 2.98 -24.95
CA VAL A 32 -2.84 2.35 -23.99
C VAL A 32 -2.45 3.39 -22.93
N GLN A 33 -3.20 3.44 -21.84
CA GLN A 33 -2.72 3.90 -20.54
C GLN A 33 -2.17 2.64 -19.85
N ALA A 34 -0.86 2.58 -19.63
CA ALA A 34 -0.14 1.42 -19.09
C ALA A 34 0.16 1.49 -17.59
N LEU A 35 -0.44 2.44 -16.86
CA LEU A 35 -0.98 2.12 -15.54
C LEU A 35 -2.09 1.12 -15.86
N GLY A 36 -1.92 -0.17 -15.56
CA GLY A 36 -3.02 -1.12 -15.78
C GLY A 36 -4.32 -0.48 -15.27
N ALA A 37 -5.41 -0.54 -16.05
CA ALA A 37 -6.59 0.31 -15.84
C ALA A 37 -6.89 0.48 -14.34
N PRO A 38 -6.89 1.73 -13.83
CA PRO A 38 -7.10 1.97 -12.41
C PRO A 38 -8.30 1.15 -11.93
N ASP A 39 -8.09 0.36 -10.88
CA ASP A 39 -9.17 -0.46 -10.31
C ASP A 39 -9.84 0.26 -9.14
N ILE A 40 -9.41 1.48 -8.85
CA ILE A 40 -10.05 2.37 -7.90
C ILE A 40 -11.05 3.25 -8.65
N SER A 41 -12.29 3.25 -8.15
CA SER A 41 -13.31 4.23 -8.52
C SER A 41 -13.57 5.12 -7.31
N ILE A 42 -13.46 6.44 -7.46
CA ILE A 42 -13.67 7.40 -6.38
C ILE A 42 -14.80 8.33 -6.79
N SER A 43 -15.97 8.18 -6.17
CA SER A 43 -17.16 8.96 -6.50
C SER A 43 -16.99 10.46 -6.27
N THR A 44 -16.09 10.84 -5.36
CA THR A 44 -15.77 12.25 -5.04
C THR A 44 -14.67 12.84 -5.91
N ALA A 45 -14.01 12.05 -6.77
CA ALA A 45 -12.97 12.54 -7.65
C ALA A 45 -13.58 13.17 -8.92
N SER A 46 -13.00 14.29 -9.36
CA SER A 46 -13.21 14.82 -10.71
C SER A 46 -12.29 14.14 -11.72
N SER A 47 -11.07 13.79 -11.30
CA SER A 47 -10.12 13.00 -12.08
C SER A 47 -9.19 12.19 -11.17
N LEU A 48 -8.85 10.98 -11.60
CA LEU A 48 -7.71 10.24 -11.07
C LEU A 48 -6.45 10.71 -11.79
N VAL A 49 -5.41 11.01 -11.01
CA VAL A 49 -4.12 11.53 -11.51
C VAL A 49 -3.10 10.40 -11.59
N ASP A 50 -3.01 9.56 -10.56
CA ASP A 50 -2.03 8.48 -10.51
C ASP A 50 -2.54 7.33 -9.62
N GLU A 51 -2.11 6.10 -9.93
CA GLU A 51 -2.29 4.93 -9.07
C GLU A 51 -1.08 3.99 -9.21
N ILE A 52 -0.30 3.90 -8.14
CA ILE A 52 0.89 3.08 -8.01
C ILE A 52 0.58 1.90 -7.08
N LYS A 53 0.75 0.68 -7.57
CA LYS A 53 0.59 -0.55 -6.78
C LYS A 53 1.95 -1.18 -6.51
N THR A 54 2.26 -1.43 -5.25
CA THR A 54 3.52 -2.05 -4.84
C THR A 54 3.25 -3.24 -3.92
N THR A 55 3.74 -4.43 -4.28
CA THR A 55 3.75 -5.58 -3.34
C THR A 55 4.90 -5.40 -2.34
N ILE A 56 4.56 -5.20 -1.07
CA ILE A 56 5.53 -4.95 0.01
C ILE A 56 6.08 -6.27 0.57
N ALA A 57 5.20 -7.27 0.68
CA ALA A 57 5.49 -8.64 1.05
C ALA A 57 4.43 -9.55 0.43
N TYR A 58 4.65 -10.88 0.45
CA TYR A 58 3.63 -11.83 0.01
C TYR A 58 2.30 -11.59 0.76
N GLY A 59 1.22 -11.36 0.04
CA GLY A 59 -0.11 -11.08 0.61
C GLY A 59 -0.33 -9.66 1.16
N LEU A 60 0.61 -8.72 0.95
CA LEU A 60 0.48 -7.32 1.36
C LEU A 60 0.83 -6.36 0.21
N THR A 61 -0.16 -5.56 -0.17
CA THR A 61 -0.04 -4.56 -1.22
C THR A 61 -0.21 -3.16 -0.65
N GLN A 62 0.72 -2.27 -1.00
CA GLN A 62 0.53 -0.84 -0.86
C GLN A 62 -0.05 -0.29 -2.17
N LYS A 63 -1.08 0.54 -2.09
CA LYS A 63 -1.44 1.45 -3.18
C LYS A 63 -1.11 2.88 -2.78
N GLU A 64 -0.53 3.65 -3.68
CA GLU A 64 -0.47 5.11 -3.60
C GLU A 64 -1.33 5.64 -4.74
N PHE A 65 -2.31 6.49 -4.45
CA PHE A 65 -3.18 7.03 -5.47
C PHE A 65 -3.44 8.50 -5.21
N ILE A 66 -3.59 9.21 -6.32
CA ILE A 66 -3.68 10.66 -6.34
C ILE A 66 -4.90 11.00 -7.18
N TYR A 67 -5.76 11.86 -6.65
CA TYR A 67 -6.91 12.35 -7.39
C TYR A 67 -7.12 13.84 -7.14
N THR A 68 -7.86 14.45 -8.04
CA THR A 68 -8.39 15.81 -7.86
C THR A 68 -9.85 15.70 -7.48
N ASP A 69 -10.29 16.43 -6.46
CA ASP A 69 -11.70 16.46 -6.08
C ASP A 69 -12.54 17.37 -7.01
N GLN A 70 -13.84 17.46 -6.75
CA GLN A 70 -14.76 18.31 -7.51
C GLN A 70 -14.45 19.83 -7.41
N ALA A 71 -13.65 20.24 -6.42
CA ALA A 71 -13.20 21.62 -6.24
C ALA A 71 -11.83 21.89 -6.89
N GLY A 72 -11.28 20.94 -7.64
CA GLY A 72 -9.98 21.09 -8.29
C GLY A 72 -8.79 20.94 -7.33
N LYS A 73 -9.01 20.38 -6.14
CA LYS A 73 -7.96 20.24 -5.12
C LYS A 73 -7.40 18.82 -5.10
N ARG A 74 -6.08 18.72 -4.98
CA ARG A 74 -5.35 17.45 -4.98
C ARG A 74 -5.44 16.73 -3.64
N LEU A 75 -5.57 15.41 -3.70
CA LEU A 75 -5.39 14.47 -2.61
C LEU A 75 -4.31 13.47 -2.95
N THR A 76 -3.46 13.17 -1.96
CA THR A 76 -2.53 12.04 -2.01
C THR A 76 -2.93 11.05 -0.92
N CYS A 77 -3.21 9.82 -1.33
CA CYS A 77 -3.73 8.77 -0.48
C CYS A 77 -2.92 7.48 -0.62
N PHE A 78 -2.88 6.72 0.46
CA PHE A 78 -2.19 5.46 0.55
C PHE A 78 -3.12 4.41 1.13
N THR A 79 -3.00 3.21 0.60
CA THR A 79 -3.76 2.04 1.01
C THR A 79 -2.77 0.94 1.38
N MET A 80 -3.02 0.22 2.48
CA MET A 80 -2.30 -1.01 2.84
C MET A 80 -3.31 -2.15 2.92
N GLU A 81 -3.26 -3.08 1.98
CA GLU A 81 -4.27 -4.11 1.79
C GLU A 81 -3.68 -5.50 2.01
N TYR A 82 -4.36 -6.31 2.82
CA TYR A 82 -4.02 -7.71 3.00
C TYR A 82 -5.29 -8.57 3.15
N ASN A 83 -5.20 -9.84 2.79
CA ASN A 83 -6.26 -10.79 3.05
C ASN A 83 -5.81 -11.72 4.19
N PRO A 84 -6.49 -11.70 5.36
CA PRO A 84 -6.12 -12.57 6.48
C PRO A 84 -6.17 -14.08 6.17
N GLN A 85 -6.89 -14.48 5.14
CA GLN A 85 -6.95 -15.88 4.67
C GLN A 85 -5.71 -16.27 3.85
N GLN A 86 -4.92 -15.29 3.39
CA GLN A 86 -3.62 -15.52 2.79
C GLN A 86 -2.57 -15.45 3.90
N ALA A 87 -1.85 -16.56 4.13
CA ALA A 87 -0.90 -16.70 5.24
C ALA A 87 0.38 -15.84 5.16
N GLY A 88 0.37 -14.80 4.31
CA GLY A 88 1.50 -13.97 3.94
C GLY A 88 1.82 -12.84 4.94
N VAL A 89 0.79 -12.29 5.59
CA VAL A 89 0.96 -11.21 6.56
C VAL A 89 -0.01 -11.37 7.72
N THR A 90 0.46 -11.03 8.91
CA THR A 90 -0.37 -10.93 10.12
C THR A 90 -0.29 -9.51 10.68
N LEU A 91 -1.35 -9.08 11.37
CA LEU A 91 -1.36 -7.82 12.11
C LEU A 91 -0.91 -8.03 13.55
N ALA A 92 -0.20 -7.05 14.10
CA ALA A 92 0.15 -6.97 15.51
C ALA A 92 -0.07 -5.55 16.04
N ALA A 93 -0.45 -5.43 17.33
CA ALA A 93 -0.48 -4.16 18.04
C ALA A 93 0.96 -3.69 18.33
N GLY A 94 1.34 -2.57 17.72
CA GLY A 94 2.53 -1.80 18.04
C GLY A 94 2.31 -0.94 19.27
N THR A 95 3.30 -0.94 20.16
CA THR A 95 3.30 -0.23 21.45
C THR A 95 4.71 0.24 21.75
N PRO A 96 4.91 1.25 22.62
CA PRO A 96 6.23 1.69 23.04
C PRO A 96 7.10 0.52 23.54
N HIS A 97 8.32 0.42 23.03
CA HIS A 97 9.27 -0.66 23.32
C HIS A 97 8.73 -2.08 23.05
N ASP A 98 7.68 -2.21 22.22
CA ASP A 98 6.95 -3.47 21.98
C ASP A 98 6.47 -4.16 23.28
N GLY A 99 6.30 -3.37 24.35
CA GLY A 99 5.95 -3.83 25.68
C GLY A 99 4.45 -3.77 25.99
N THR A 100 4.11 -3.92 27.28
CA THR A 100 2.74 -3.82 27.78
C THR A 100 2.43 -2.51 28.49
N LYS A 101 3.44 -1.65 28.69
CA LYS A 101 3.29 -0.36 29.34
C LYS A 101 2.77 0.67 28.33
N ILE A 102 1.74 1.38 28.73
CA ILE A 102 1.23 2.54 28.00
C ILE A 102 2.25 3.69 28.03
N GLY A 103 2.34 4.43 26.94
CA GLY A 103 3.23 5.57 26.78
C GLY A 103 3.19 6.10 25.35
N LEU A 104 4.18 6.93 25.01
CA LEU A 104 4.30 7.54 23.69
C LEU A 104 5.59 7.09 23.01
N ALA A 105 5.49 6.72 21.74
CA ALA A 105 6.62 6.46 20.86
C ALA A 105 6.20 6.73 19.41
N THR A 106 7.11 7.18 18.55
CA THR A 106 6.78 7.32 17.11
C THR A 106 6.41 5.95 16.53
N VAL A 107 5.65 5.92 15.43
CA VAL A 107 5.36 4.66 14.73
C VAL A 107 6.65 3.93 14.35
N ARG A 108 7.69 4.68 13.94
CA ARG A 108 9.03 4.18 13.68
C ARG A 108 9.65 3.49 14.88
N ASP A 109 9.59 4.09 16.07
CA ASP A 109 10.19 3.53 17.27
C ASP A 109 9.44 2.27 17.73
N GLN A 110 8.11 2.26 17.62
CA GLN A 110 7.30 1.07 17.91
C GLN A 110 7.64 -0.10 16.96
N ALA A 111 7.73 0.18 15.65
CA ALA A 111 8.14 -0.81 14.66
C ALA A 111 9.59 -1.28 14.89
N SER A 112 10.50 -0.37 15.20
CA SER A 112 11.92 -0.69 15.46
C SER A 112 12.08 -1.56 16.71
N ALA A 113 11.32 -1.29 17.77
CA ALA A 113 11.32 -2.13 18.98
C ALA A 113 10.80 -3.55 18.68
N ALA A 114 9.73 -3.67 17.88
CA ALA A 114 9.24 -4.97 17.43
C ALA A 114 10.29 -5.74 16.60
N VAL A 115 11.01 -5.05 15.71
CA VAL A 115 12.12 -5.64 14.94
C VAL A 115 13.26 -6.10 15.86
N GLN A 116 13.64 -5.29 16.86
CA GLN A 116 14.66 -5.66 17.85
C GLN A 116 14.25 -6.90 18.67
N ASN A 117 12.95 -7.09 18.89
CA ASN A 117 12.38 -8.30 19.51
C ASN A 117 12.15 -9.45 18.52
N GLY A 118 12.74 -9.39 17.32
CA GLY A 118 12.75 -10.49 16.35
C GLY A 118 11.53 -10.59 15.44
N LYS A 119 10.64 -9.58 15.43
CA LYS A 119 9.48 -9.55 14.53
C LYS A 119 9.88 -9.04 13.14
N GLN A 120 9.27 -9.58 12.09
CA GLN A 120 9.52 -9.17 10.70
C GLN A 120 8.54 -8.08 10.26
N VAL A 121 8.72 -6.86 10.78
CA VAL A 121 7.86 -5.73 10.43
C VAL A 121 8.17 -5.25 9.01
N VAL A 122 7.16 -5.25 8.13
CA VAL A 122 7.30 -4.79 6.73
C VAL A 122 6.47 -3.54 6.42
N ALA A 123 5.50 -3.21 7.28
CA ALA A 123 4.77 -1.95 7.25
C ALA A 123 4.24 -1.60 8.64
N ALA A 124 3.91 -0.33 8.87
CA ALA A 124 3.29 0.17 10.08
C ALA A 124 2.44 1.41 9.84
N ILE A 125 1.32 1.56 10.56
CA ILE A 125 0.44 2.74 10.51
C ILE A 125 -0.07 3.09 11.92
N ASN A 126 -0.15 4.37 12.29
CA ASN A 126 -0.71 4.76 13.60
C ASN A 126 -2.19 4.36 13.73
N ALA A 127 -2.64 4.13 14.96
CA ALA A 127 -3.96 3.56 15.24
C ALA A 127 -4.87 4.46 16.11
N ASP A 128 -4.98 4.19 17.41
CA ASP A 128 -5.99 4.80 18.28
C ASP A 128 -5.67 6.26 18.64
N MET A 129 -6.70 7.00 19.04
CA MET A 129 -6.55 8.30 19.69
C MET A 129 -6.12 8.12 21.14
N TYR A 130 -5.50 9.16 21.71
CA TYR A 130 -4.88 9.09 23.02
C TYR A 130 -4.80 10.45 23.70
N ASN A 131 -4.54 10.45 25.01
CA ASN A 131 -4.15 11.65 25.72
C ASN A 131 -2.69 12.00 25.38
N MET A 132 -2.48 13.11 24.68
CA MET A 132 -1.14 13.52 24.20
C MET A 132 -0.13 13.84 25.32
N SER A 133 -0.58 14.04 26.57
CA SER A 133 0.32 14.27 27.70
C SER A 133 0.78 12.97 28.37
N THR A 134 -0.08 11.94 28.40
CA THR A 134 0.18 10.70 29.15
C THR A 134 0.42 9.48 28.25
N GLY A 135 0.01 9.53 26.99
CA GLY A 135 -0.03 8.37 26.09
C GLY A 135 -1.20 7.42 26.32
N ASP A 136 -2.14 7.77 27.22
CA ASP A 136 -3.30 6.94 27.55
C ASP A 136 -4.23 6.75 26.34
N PRO A 137 -4.35 5.53 25.77
CA PRO A 137 -5.25 5.27 24.66
C PRO A 137 -6.70 5.45 25.08
N TRP A 138 -7.54 5.86 24.16
CA TRP A 138 -8.96 6.08 24.48
C TRP A 138 -9.77 4.78 24.41
N GLY A 139 -9.37 3.85 23.55
CA GLY A 139 -9.97 2.53 23.42
C GLY A 139 -9.19 1.42 24.10
N VAL A 140 -9.58 0.19 23.76
CA VAL A 140 -8.90 -1.02 24.21
C VAL A 140 -7.54 -1.19 23.54
N VAL A 141 -6.63 -1.85 24.25
CA VAL A 141 -5.40 -2.39 23.67
C VAL A 141 -5.30 -3.85 24.06
N VAL A 142 -5.51 -4.72 23.07
CA VAL A 142 -5.20 -6.15 23.16
C VAL A 142 -3.97 -6.41 22.34
N LYS A 143 -2.94 -6.96 22.99
CA LYS A 143 -1.66 -7.31 22.38
C LYS A 143 -1.36 -8.76 22.68
N ASP A 144 -1.13 -9.52 21.62
CA ASP A 144 -0.74 -10.94 21.71
C ASP A 144 -1.72 -11.79 22.55
N GLY A 145 -3.01 -11.48 22.46
CA GLY A 145 -4.10 -12.13 23.17
C GLY A 145 -4.33 -11.64 24.61
N ALA A 146 -3.51 -10.71 25.11
CA ALA A 146 -3.65 -10.12 26.43
C ALA A 146 -4.23 -8.69 26.34
N GLU A 147 -5.27 -8.40 27.13
CA GLU A 147 -5.72 -7.03 27.34
C GLU A 147 -4.70 -6.32 28.24
N ILE A 148 -4.00 -5.33 27.68
CA ILE A 148 -3.05 -4.49 28.41
C ILE A 148 -3.63 -3.11 28.75
N HIS A 149 -4.78 -2.76 28.13
CA HIS A 149 -5.56 -1.57 28.44
C HIS A 149 -7.04 -1.81 28.13
N SER A 150 -7.93 -1.52 29.09
CA SER A 150 -9.39 -1.51 28.88
C SER A 150 -9.86 -0.15 28.34
N TYR A 151 -11.12 0.01 27.96
CA TYR A 151 -11.66 1.33 27.62
C TYR A 151 -11.37 2.40 28.69
N ALA A 152 -10.96 3.59 28.26
CA ALA A 152 -10.80 4.71 29.18
C ALA A 152 -12.14 5.00 29.91
N PRO A 153 -12.15 5.27 31.23
CA PRO A 153 -13.38 5.34 32.02
C PRO A 153 -14.46 6.29 31.48
N VAL A 154 -14.05 7.39 30.84
CA VAL A 154 -14.94 8.42 30.29
C VAL A 154 -15.30 8.19 28.81
N ARG A 155 -14.85 7.08 28.21
CA ARG A 155 -14.99 6.77 26.78
C ARG A 155 -15.50 5.34 26.55
N THR A 156 -16.42 4.88 27.39
CA THR A 156 -17.03 3.55 27.26
C THR A 156 -17.81 3.33 25.96
N TRP A 157 -18.07 4.40 25.20
CA TRP A 157 -18.70 4.40 23.88
C TRP A 157 -17.71 4.30 22.71
N TRP A 158 -16.40 4.30 22.98
CA TRP A 158 -15.36 4.09 21.96
C TRP A 158 -15.56 2.75 21.27
N LYS A 159 -15.06 2.63 20.04
CA LYS A 159 -15.20 1.43 19.23
C LYS A 159 -13.84 0.75 19.11
N PHE A 160 -13.81 -0.42 18.49
CA PHE A 160 -12.54 -1.12 18.23
C PHE A 160 -12.54 -1.78 16.86
N PHE A 161 -11.32 -1.97 16.37
CA PHE A 161 -10.99 -2.94 15.33
C PHE A 161 -9.96 -3.91 15.90
N GLY A 162 -10.04 -5.17 15.50
CA GLY A 162 -9.15 -6.21 15.94
C GLY A 162 -9.12 -7.39 15.00
N VAL A 163 -8.29 -8.35 15.39
CA VAL A 163 -8.09 -9.62 14.72
C VAL A 163 -8.23 -10.72 15.76
N LYS A 164 -9.03 -11.74 15.45
CA LYS A 164 -9.23 -12.92 16.29
C LYS A 164 -8.02 -13.86 16.22
N LYS A 165 -7.98 -14.85 17.11
CA LYS A 165 -6.96 -15.92 17.13
C LYS A 165 -6.93 -16.76 15.84
N ASP A 166 -8.05 -16.83 15.14
CA ASP A 166 -8.18 -17.49 13.82
C ASP A 166 -7.76 -16.59 12.64
N GLY A 167 -7.33 -15.35 12.91
CA GLY A 167 -6.90 -14.39 11.89
C GLY A 167 -8.02 -13.55 11.28
N TYR A 168 -9.29 -13.86 11.52
CA TYR A 168 -10.39 -13.08 10.95
C TYR A 168 -10.57 -11.73 11.66
N PRO A 169 -11.00 -10.69 10.94
CA PRO A 169 -11.28 -9.39 11.54
C PRO A 169 -12.45 -9.49 12.52
N ILE A 170 -12.40 -8.65 13.55
CA ILE A 170 -13.49 -8.42 14.50
C ILE A 170 -13.52 -6.92 14.82
N TYR A 171 -14.71 -6.35 14.88
CA TYR A 171 -14.88 -4.92 15.08
C TYR A 171 -16.24 -4.64 15.70
N GLY A 172 -16.39 -3.46 16.27
CA GLY A 172 -17.66 -3.00 16.80
C GLY A 172 -17.50 -2.19 18.07
N ASP A 173 -18.48 -2.33 18.94
CA ASP A 173 -18.57 -1.63 20.20
C ASP A 173 -18.07 -2.46 21.38
N ARG A 174 -18.19 -1.88 22.58
CA ARG A 174 -17.81 -2.54 23.81
C ARG A 174 -18.56 -3.85 24.05
N GLN A 175 -19.85 -3.93 23.73
CA GLN A 175 -20.60 -5.17 23.93
C GLN A 175 -20.01 -6.29 23.08
N THR A 176 -19.70 -6.00 21.83
CA THR A 176 -19.05 -6.94 20.90
C THR A 176 -17.66 -7.34 21.42
N TYR A 177 -16.87 -6.39 21.92
CA TYR A 177 -15.56 -6.64 22.51
C TYR A 177 -15.64 -7.59 23.70
N GLU A 178 -16.45 -7.26 24.72
CA GLU A 178 -16.54 -8.03 25.97
C GLU A 178 -17.05 -9.45 25.72
N ALA A 179 -18.00 -9.62 24.79
CA ALA A 179 -18.51 -10.94 24.40
C ALA A 179 -17.46 -11.83 23.72
N ASN A 180 -16.41 -11.24 23.13
CA ASN A 180 -15.41 -11.96 22.34
C ASN A 180 -13.99 -11.90 22.91
N LYS A 181 -13.78 -11.26 24.07
CA LYS A 181 -12.46 -10.97 24.65
C LYS A 181 -11.50 -12.16 24.65
N GLY A 182 -11.99 -13.36 24.99
CA GLY A 182 -11.19 -14.58 25.01
C GLY A 182 -10.70 -15.08 23.64
N ASN A 183 -11.27 -14.59 22.54
CA ASN A 183 -10.95 -14.97 21.16
C ASN A 183 -10.18 -13.88 20.38
N ILE A 184 -9.96 -12.70 20.97
CA ILE A 184 -9.23 -11.60 20.32
C ILE A 184 -7.73 -11.83 20.48
N GLN A 185 -6.97 -11.72 19.37
CA GLN A 185 -5.51 -11.79 19.34
C GLN A 185 -4.88 -10.39 19.39
N GLN A 186 -5.44 -9.44 18.64
CA GLN A 186 -5.02 -8.05 18.62
C GLN A 186 -6.27 -7.17 18.56
N ALA A 187 -6.29 -6.04 19.27
CA ALA A 187 -7.34 -5.04 19.11
C ALA A 187 -6.83 -3.68 19.54
N LEU A 188 -7.20 -2.65 18.77
CA LEU A 188 -6.91 -1.26 19.09
C LEU A 188 -8.21 -0.45 18.96
N GLY A 189 -8.30 0.64 19.72
CA GLY A 189 -9.43 1.55 19.67
C GLY A 189 -9.57 2.25 18.31
N ILE A 190 -10.81 2.60 17.99
CA ILE A 190 -11.18 3.48 16.87
C ILE A 190 -12.22 4.49 17.36
N HIS A 191 -12.25 5.68 16.77
CA HIS A 191 -13.15 6.74 17.21
C HIS A 191 -14.63 6.46 16.89
N SER A 192 -14.92 6.21 15.62
CA SER A 192 -16.28 6.08 15.11
C SER A 192 -16.33 5.06 13.97
N ILE A 193 -17.53 4.55 13.70
CA ILE A 193 -17.81 3.73 12.52
C ILE A 193 -18.15 4.69 11.38
N LEU A 194 -17.47 4.51 10.25
CA LEU A 194 -17.64 5.32 9.03
C LEU A 194 -18.61 4.66 8.05
N VAL A 195 -18.46 3.34 7.88
CA VAL A 195 -19.27 2.52 6.97
C VAL A 195 -19.77 1.32 7.75
N ASP A 196 -21.04 0.96 7.57
CA ASP A 196 -21.65 -0.25 8.11
C ASP A 196 -22.65 -0.83 7.09
N GLY A 197 -22.60 -2.14 6.85
CA GLY A 197 -23.37 -2.80 5.80
C GLY A 197 -23.18 -2.20 4.40
N GLY A 198 -22.02 -1.62 4.09
CA GLY A 198 -21.76 -0.91 2.82
C GLY A 198 -22.45 0.46 2.69
N ILE A 199 -23.00 0.98 3.79
CA ILE A 199 -23.65 2.29 3.86
C ILE A 199 -22.78 3.23 4.69
N VAL A 200 -22.61 4.47 4.23
CA VAL A 200 -21.94 5.51 5.03
C VAL A 200 -22.85 5.87 6.21
N VAL A 201 -22.35 5.63 7.43
CA VAL A 201 -23.07 5.90 8.69
C VAL A 201 -22.42 7.00 9.53
N ASN A 202 -21.34 7.61 9.04
CA ASN A 202 -20.70 8.74 9.69
C ASN A 202 -21.70 9.91 9.88
N THR A 203 -21.78 10.43 11.10
CA THR A 203 -22.65 11.55 11.46
C THR A 203 -21.89 12.86 11.68
N ASP A 204 -20.56 12.83 11.69
CA ASP A 204 -19.74 14.03 11.79
C ASP A 204 -19.66 14.71 10.41
N LEU A 205 -20.44 15.78 10.26
CA LEU A 205 -20.51 16.59 9.04
C LEU A 205 -19.65 17.85 9.12
N THR A 206 -18.69 17.91 10.06
CA THR A 206 -17.77 19.05 10.14
C THR A 206 -16.98 19.19 8.84
N ALA A 207 -16.89 20.42 8.34
CA ALA A 207 -16.15 20.74 7.12
C ALA A 207 -14.62 20.79 7.34
N THR A 208 -14.12 20.26 8.45
CA THR A 208 -12.70 20.32 8.78
C THR A 208 -11.89 19.29 7.98
N LEU A 209 -11.08 19.81 7.06
CA LEU A 209 -10.10 19.05 6.31
C LEU A 209 -8.86 18.75 7.17
N ALA A 210 -8.41 17.51 7.14
CA ALA A 210 -7.22 17.07 7.85
C ALA A 210 -6.61 15.84 7.15
N PRO A 211 -5.35 15.46 7.48
CA PRO A 211 -4.90 14.10 7.30
C PRO A 211 -5.84 13.13 8.04
N ARG A 212 -6.18 12.01 7.40
CA ARG A 212 -7.14 11.02 7.93
C ARG A 212 -6.59 9.62 7.80
N ASN A 213 -6.82 8.81 8.82
CA ASN A 213 -6.56 7.38 8.79
C ASN A 213 -7.84 6.61 9.04
N ALA A 214 -7.98 5.46 8.40
CA ALA A 214 -9.11 4.56 8.61
C ALA A 214 -8.70 3.09 8.38
N VAL A 215 -9.51 2.18 8.91
CA VAL A 215 -9.43 0.74 8.64
C VAL A 215 -10.76 0.28 8.05
N GLY A 216 -10.70 -0.55 7.02
CA GLY A 216 -11.85 -1.08 6.29
C GLY A 216 -11.79 -2.59 6.19
N VAL A 217 -12.96 -3.21 6.21
CA VAL A 217 -13.17 -4.64 5.97
C VAL A 217 -14.09 -4.79 4.76
N ARG A 218 -13.69 -5.63 3.81
CA ARG A 218 -14.48 -5.97 2.62
C ARG A 218 -15.32 -7.22 2.85
N SER A 219 -16.26 -7.50 1.96
CA SER A 219 -17.19 -8.64 2.07
C SER A 219 -16.50 -10.02 2.09
N ASP A 220 -15.30 -10.12 1.53
CA ASP A 220 -14.46 -11.32 1.55
C ASP A 220 -13.59 -11.46 2.82
N ASN A 221 -13.74 -10.53 3.78
CA ASN A 221 -12.92 -10.35 4.97
C ASN A 221 -11.49 -9.86 4.73
N SER A 222 -11.14 -9.45 3.50
CA SER A 222 -9.91 -8.70 3.30
C SER A 222 -9.98 -7.37 4.05
N VAL A 223 -8.83 -6.92 4.56
CA VAL A 223 -8.69 -5.74 5.38
C VAL A 223 -7.79 -4.76 4.66
N PHE A 224 -8.15 -3.48 4.71
CA PHE A 224 -7.29 -2.42 4.21
C PHE A 224 -7.24 -1.25 5.18
N PHE A 225 -6.09 -0.59 5.22
CA PHE A 225 -5.91 0.67 5.93
C PHE A 225 -5.77 1.79 4.92
N LEU A 226 -6.40 2.92 5.19
CA LEU A 226 -6.27 4.15 4.43
C LEU A 226 -5.46 5.15 5.24
N LEU A 227 -4.54 5.85 4.58
CA LEU A 227 -4.01 7.14 5.02
C LEU A 227 -4.23 8.15 3.88
N ALA A 228 -4.92 9.25 4.17
CA ALA A 228 -4.99 10.41 3.29
C ALA A 228 -4.16 11.54 3.92
N ASP A 229 -3.17 12.06 3.20
CA ASP A 229 -2.41 13.23 3.66
C ASP A 229 -3.28 14.49 3.62
N GLY A 230 -2.88 15.53 4.35
CA GLY A 230 -3.62 16.79 4.36
C GLY A 230 -2.85 17.94 5.01
N ARG A 231 -3.41 19.16 4.93
CA ARG A 231 -2.76 20.41 5.41
C ARG A 231 -1.42 20.70 4.72
N LYS A 232 -1.26 20.22 3.48
CA LYS A 232 -0.04 20.36 2.68
C LYS A 232 -0.41 20.82 1.27
N ASP A 233 -1.25 21.83 1.13
CA ASP A 233 -1.51 22.41 -0.19
C ASP A 233 -0.21 22.89 -0.85
N PRO A 234 -0.01 22.68 -2.17
CA PRO A 234 -0.93 22.02 -3.12
C PRO A 234 -0.77 20.48 -3.21
N TYR A 235 0.11 19.86 -2.43
CA TYR A 235 0.40 18.42 -2.46
C TYR A 235 -0.79 17.56 -2.00
N SER A 236 -1.41 17.89 -0.86
CA SER A 236 -2.65 17.25 -0.40
C SER A 236 -3.38 18.16 0.59
N HIS A 237 -4.64 18.47 0.31
CA HIS A 237 -5.42 19.36 1.19
C HIS A 237 -6.04 18.64 2.39
N GLY A 238 -6.31 17.33 2.28
CA GLY A 238 -6.89 16.49 3.33
C GLY A 238 -8.36 16.17 3.13
N LEU A 239 -8.96 15.38 4.03
CA LEU A 239 -10.35 14.98 3.92
C LEU A 239 -11.15 15.39 5.16
N THR A 240 -12.42 15.70 4.95
CA THR A 240 -13.42 15.65 6.03
C THR A 240 -13.66 14.20 6.45
N LEU A 241 -14.26 14.00 7.63
CA LEU A 241 -14.61 12.65 8.06
C LEU A 241 -15.67 12.01 7.15
N GLN A 242 -16.60 12.84 6.64
CA GLN A 242 -17.62 12.40 5.69
C GLN A 242 -17.02 11.97 4.34
N GLN A 243 -16.08 12.73 3.77
CA GLN A 243 -15.37 12.32 2.55
C GLN A 243 -14.54 11.06 2.78
N THR A 244 -13.93 10.92 3.97
CA THR A 244 -13.21 9.69 4.34
C THR A 244 -14.15 8.48 4.33
N ALA A 245 -15.35 8.61 4.92
CA ALA A 245 -16.33 7.53 4.93
C ALA A 245 -16.78 7.13 3.51
N GLN A 246 -17.01 8.13 2.64
CA GLN A 246 -17.36 7.87 1.25
C GLN A 246 -16.21 7.18 0.50
N LEU A 247 -14.96 7.63 0.69
CA LEU A 247 -13.78 6.99 0.08
C LEU A 247 -13.60 5.54 0.56
N MET A 248 -13.81 5.26 1.86
CA MET A 248 -13.75 3.89 2.37
C MET A 248 -14.80 2.99 1.71
N LYS A 249 -16.04 3.49 1.52
CA LYS A 249 -17.10 2.76 0.80
C LYS A 249 -16.71 2.52 -0.66
N ASP A 250 -16.20 3.54 -1.33
CA ASP A 250 -15.76 3.48 -2.73
C ASP A 250 -14.62 2.46 -2.94
N LEU A 251 -13.72 2.33 -1.96
CA LEU A 251 -12.66 1.31 -1.90
C LEU A 251 -13.17 -0.10 -1.53
N GLY A 252 -14.48 -0.27 -1.36
CA GLY A 252 -15.15 -1.56 -1.17
C GLY A 252 -15.38 -1.95 0.30
N ALA A 253 -15.24 -1.04 1.26
CA ALA A 253 -15.58 -1.35 2.65
C ALA A 253 -17.06 -1.70 2.79
N VAL A 254 -17.34 -2.87 3.39
CA VAL A 254 -18.67 -3.15 3.96
C VAL A 254 -18.74 -2.69 5.41
N TRP A 255 -17.60 -2.58 6.08
CA TRP A 255 -17.44 -1.92 7.37
C TRP A 255 -16.15 -1.08 7.37
N ALA A 256 -16.18 0.10 7.98
CA ALA A 256 -14.98 0.92 8.16
C ALA A 256 -14.99 1.70 9.47
N GLY A 257 -13.82 1.91 10.05
CA GLY A 257 -13.58 2.62 11.30
C GLY A 257 -12.58 3.77 11.16
N ASN A 258 -12.84 4.89 11.83
CA ASN A 258 -11.91 6.03 11.85
C ASN A 258 -10.80 5.83 12.88
N LEU A 259 -9.55 5.98 12.44
CA LEU A 259 -8.35 5.97 13.27
C LEU A 259 -7.88 7.42 13.58
N ASP A 260 -6.86 7.56 14.42
CA ASP A 260 -6.27 8.86 14.71
C ASP A 260 -5.60 9.47 13.46
N GLY A 261 -5.83 10.76 13.24
CA GLY A 261 -5.40 11.49 12.06
C GLY A 261 -4.57 12.72 12.40
N GLY A 262 -4.65 13.75 11.56
CA GLY A 262 -3.89 14.99 11.77
C GLY A 262 -2.38 14.73 11.81
N GLY A 263 -1.68 15.35 12.77
CA GLY A 263 -0.23 15.17 12.89
C GLY A 263 0.21 13.80 13.38
N SER A 264 -0.72 12.94 13.81
CA SER A 264 -0.42 11.55 14.13
C SER A 264 -0.29 10.67 12.88
N SER A 265 -0.91 11.08 11.75
CA SER A 265 -0.93 10.31 10.49
C SER A 265 0.48 9.98 10.00
N THR A 266 0.85 8.71 10.17
CA THR A 266 2.15 8.17 9.77
C THR A 266 1.94 6.78 9.18
N LEU A 267 2.36 6.58 7.93
CA LEU A 267 2.46 5.28 7.27
C LEU A 267 3.92 5.03 6.91
N MET A 268 4.40 3.84 7.26
CA MET A 268 5.74 3.38 6.92
C MET A 268 5.68 2.05 6.21
N THR A 269 6.46 1.87 5.15
CA THR A 269 6.64 0.57 4.49
C THR A 269 8.09 0.36 4.12
N ARG A 270 8.45 -0.92 3.98
CA ARG A 270 9.72 -1.32 3.41
C ARG A 270 9.67 -1.12 1.91
N THR A 271 10.66 -0.43 1.35
CA THR A 271 10.83 -0.42 -0.11
C THR A 271 11.23 -1.83 -0.55
N PRO A 272 10.57 -2.44 -1.55
CA PRO A 272 10.94 -3.78 -2.03
C PRO A 272 12.44 -3.88 -2.32
N GLY A 273 13.09 -4.90 -1.77
CA GLY A 273 14.54 -5.12 -1.91
C GLY A 273 15.39 -4.32 -0.93
N GLU A 274 14.78 -3.66 0.05
CA GLU A 274 15.46 -3.02 1.17
C GLU A 274 15.03 -3.67 2.49
N THR A 275 15.71 -3.33 3.58
CA THR A 275 15.38 -3.80 4.95
C THR A 275 14.73 -2.72 5.80
N ALA A 276 15.02 -1.44 5.54
CA ALA A 276 14.56 -0.33 6.35
C ALA A 276 13.11 0.06 6.04
N LEU A 277 12.37 0.41 7.09
CA LEU A 277 11.07 1.06 6.97
C LEU A 277 11.27 2.57 6.71
N THR A 278 10.60 3.09 5.70
CA THR A 278 10.59 4.52 5.38
C THR A 278 9.16 5.06 5.45
N VAL A 279 9.03 6.28 5.94
CA VAL A 279 7.75 7.00 5.94
C VAL A 279 7.37 7.29 4.49
N LYS A 280 6.11 7.00 4.13
CA LYS A 280 5.60 7.16 2.76
C LYS A 280 4.75 8.42 2.58
N ASN A 281 4.14 8.90 3.65
CA ASN A 281 3.32 10.11 3.64
C ASN A 281 4.14 11.35 4.07
N HIS A 282 3.53 12.54 4.05
CA HIS A 282 4.13 13.78 4.52
C HIS A 282 3.51 14.22 5.87
N PRO A 283 4.13 13.88 7.02
CA PRO A 283 3.58 14.22 8.34
C PRO A 283 3.21 15.70 8.45
N SER A 284 1.97 15.97 8.87
CA SER A 284 1.44 17.35 8.79
C SER A 284 2.18 18.32 9.69
N ASP A 285 2.70 17.84 10.82
CA ASP A 285 3.48 18.63 11.79
C ASP A 285 4.91 18.93 11.30
N GLY A 286 5.35 18.31 10.19
CA GLY A 286 6.72 18.42 9.68
C GLY A 286 7.68 17.33 10.21
N TRP A 287 7.27 16.58 11.23
CA TRP A 287 7.98 15.42 11.77
C TRP A 287 7.01 14.33 12.22
N GLU A 288 7.52 13.12 12.46
CA GLU A 288 6.75 12.00 13.01
C GLU A 288 6.35 12.29 14.46
N ARG A 289 5.05 12.32 14.75
CA ARG A 289 4.54 12.51 16.10
C ARG A 289 4.65 11.21 16.90
N ALA A 290 5.00 11.32 18.19
CA ALA A 290 4.89 10.21 19.11
C ALA A 290 3.41 9.89 19.39
N VAL A 291 3.02 8.63 19.21
CA VAL A 291 1.64 8.14 19.35
C VAL A 291 1.56 7.03 20.39
N ALA A 292 0.36 6.71 20.86
CA ALA A 292 0.17 5.67 21.87
C ALA A 292 0.35 4.25 21.31
N ASN A 293 -0.14 3.99 20.10
CA ASN A 293 -0.08 2.67 19.47
C ASN A 293 -0.16 2.75 17.94
N SER A 294 0.13 1.63 17.30
CA SER A 294 0.14 1.46 15.84
C SER A 294 -0.29 0.05 15.45
N TRP A 295 -0.68 -0.14 14.20
CA TRP A 295 -0.77 -1.45 13.58
C TRP A 295 0.55 -1.78 12.89
N LEU A 296 1.12 -2.93 13.19
CA LEU A 296 2.31 -3.48 12.54
C LEU A 296 1.91 -4.63 11.62
N PHE A 297 2.42 -4.64 10.40
CA PHE A 297 2.25 -5.73 9.46
C PHE A 297 3.49 -6.62 9.50
N LEU A 298 3.31 -7.86 9.93
CA LEU A 298 4.37 -8.84 10.11
C LEU A 298 4.37 -9.82 8.94
N ALA A 299 5.49 -9.89 8.21
CA ALA A 299 5.65 -10.82 7.10
C ALA A 299 5.80 -12.27 7.57
N ASN A 300 5.22 -13.18 6.80
CA ASN A 300 5.32 -14.63 6.92
C ASN A 300 5.21 -15.21 5.50
N PRO A 301 5.95 -16.24 5.09
CA PRO A 301 6.97 -17.02 5.80
C PRO A 301 8.31 -16.29 5.97
N LYS A 302 9.20 -16.89 6.76
CA LYS A 302 10.56 -16.37 6.98
C LYS A 302 11.34 -16.32 5.66
N PRO A 303 12.22 -15.31 5.48
CA PRO A 303 13.15 -15.24 4.36
C PRO A 303 14.01 -16.50 4.25
N ASP A 304 14.16 -17.03 3.03
CA ASP A 304 15.09 -18.12 2.73
C ASP A 304 16.32 -17.62 1.95
N GLY A 305 16.30 -16.37 1.48
CA GLY A 305 17.37 -15.78 0.69
C GLY A 305 17.49 -16.36 -0.72
N VAL A 306 16.55 -17.18 -1.18
CA VAL A 306 16.56 -17.76 -2.53
C VAL A 306 15.89 -16.79 -3.49
N PHE A 307 16.64 -16.32 -4.49
CA PHE A 307 16.12 -15.40 -5.50
C PHE A 307 14.89 -15.95 -6.24
N VAL A 308 13.82 -15.15 -6.26
CA VAL A 308 12.57 -15.45 -6.98
C VAL A 308 12.21 -14.33 -7.95
N SER A 309 12.32 -13.07 -7.52
CA SER A 309 11.92 -11.90 -8.31
C SER A 309 12.85 -10.71 -8.06
N ALA A 310 12.65 -9.62 -8.79
CA ALA A 310 13.38 -8.37 -8.60
C ALA A 310 12.45 -7.17 -8.55
N ALA A 311 12.70 -6.27 -7.59
CA ALA A 311 12.11 -4.94 -7.57
C ALA A 311 12.91 -4.01 -8.49
N LEU A 312 12.21 -3.30 -9.37
CA LEU A 312 12.81 -2.33 -10.28
C LEU A 312 12.49 -0.90 -9.86
N THR A 313 13.48 -0.01 -9.91
CA THR A 313 13.34 1.42 -9.61
C THR A 313 14.02 2.25 -10.69
N PRO A 314 13.49 3.43 -11.07
CA PRO A 314 12.29 4.10 -10.57
C PRO A 314 11.02 3.34 -10.92
N TYR A 315 10.04 3.43 -10.00
CA TYR A 315 8.75 2.79 -10.17
C TYR A 315 7.78 3.79 -10.76
N ASP A 316 7.29 3.50 -11.97
CA ASP A 316 6.13 4.18 -12.56
C ASP A 316 6.26 5.72 -12.58
N LYS A 317 7.27 6.19 -13.33
CA LYS A 317 7.59 7.62 -13.44
C LYS A 317 7.44 8.11 -14.86
N THR A 318 7.06 9.39 -14.97
CA THR A 318 6.92 10.10 -16.23
C THR A 318 8.17 10.93 -16.52
N TYR A 319 8.67 10.83 -17.75
CA TYR A 319 9.86 11.51 -18.23
C TYR A 319 9.57 12.25 -19.54
N SER A 320 10.29 13.33 -19.79
CA SER A 320 10.20 14.02 -21.08
C SER A 320 10.75 13.15 -22.23
N PRO A 321 10.31 13.36 -23.48
CA PRO A 321 10.88 12.72 -24.66
C PRO A 321 12.41 12.78 -24.69
N LYS A 322 13.05 11.71 -25.19
CA LYS A 322 14.51 11.54 -25.29
C LYS A 322 15.27 11.41 -23.96
N SER A 323 14.56 11.23 -22.84
CA SER A 323 15.20 10.98 -21.55
C SER A 323 15.99 9.67 -21.51
N ILE A 324 17.05 9.66 -20.71
CA ILE A 324 17.84 8.48 -20.37
C ILE A 324 17.56 8.12 -18.92
N VAL A 325 17.02 6.93 -18.68
CA VAL A 325 16.49 6.52 -17.38
C VAL A 325 17.29 5.32 -16.84
N PRO A 326 18.03 5.48 -15.72
CA PRO A 326 18.62 4.35 -15.00
C PRO A 326 17.52 3.50 -14.38
N ILE A 327 17.46 2.23 -14.74
CA ILE A 327 16.67 1.26 -14.02
C ILE A 327 17.60 0.39 -13.17
N THR A 328 17.39 0.42 -11.86
CA THR A 328 18.10 -0.43 -10.90
C THR A 328 17.22 -1.61 -10.51
N ALA A 329 17.84 -2.78 -10.34
CA ALA A 329 17.18 -3.99 -9.84
C ALA A 329 17.68 -4.37 -8.45
N LYS A 330 16.78 -4.79 -7.57
CA LYS A 330 17.10 -5.42 -6.28
C LYS A 330 16.43 -6.79 -6.19
N GLY A 331 17.19 -7.82 -5.84
CA GLY A 331 16.67 -9.18 -5.75
C GLY A 331 15.75 -9.37 -4.56
N LEU A 332 14.73 -10.21 -4.73
CA LEU A 332 13.74 -10.57 -3.73
C LEU A 332 13.66 -12.10 -3.62
N ASP A 333 13.53 -12.59 -2.40
CA ASP A 333 13.11 -13.96 -2.17
C ASP A 333 11.58 -14.11 -2.19
N PHE A 334 11.09 -15.34 -2.00
CA PHE A 334 9.65 -15.62 -2.03
C PHE A 334 8.83 -14.91 -0.94
N SER A 335 9.47 -14.50 0.17
CA SER A 335 8.84 -13.69 1.23
C SER A 335 8.79 -12.19 0.88
N GLY A 336 9.51 -11.78 -0.16
CA GLY A 336 9.72 -10.39 -0.56
C GLY A 336 10.90 -9.72 0.17
N ALA A 337 11.70 -10.48 0.92
CA ALA A 337 12.91 -9.96 1.57
C ALA A 337 14.06 -9.80 0.58
N PRO A 338 15.00 -8.87 0.82
CA PRO A 338 16.13 -8.66 -0.08
C PRO A 338 17.03 -9.88 -0.18
N THR A 339 17.42 -10.22 -1.41
CA THR A 339 18.44 -11.22 -1.70
C THR A 339 19.33 -10.77 -2.86
N ALA A 340 20.48 -11.43 -3.02
CA ALA A 340 21.39 -11.18 -4.12
C ALA A 340 20.74 -11.53 -5.47
N LEU A 341 20.96 -10.66 -6.46
CA LEU A 341 20.64 -10.99 -7.85
C LEU A 341 21.53 -12.16 -8.34
N PRO A 342 21.02 -13.02 -9.23
CA PRO A 342 21.83 -14.05 -9.88
C PRO A 342 23.05 -13.44 -10.60
N LYS A 343 24.20 -14.10 -10.51
CA LYS A 343 25.46 -13.64 -11.15
C LYS A 343 25.43 -13.70 -12.68
N SER A 344 24.52 -14.47 -13.26
CA SER A 344 24.40 -14.71 -14.69
C SER A 344 22.95 -15.05 -15.06
N GLY A 345 22.60 -14.94 -16.34
CA GLY A 345 21.28 -15.30 -16.87
C GLY A 345 20.24 -14.20 -16.75
N LEU A 346 20.62 -13.02 -16.25
CA LEU A 346 19.80 -11.81 -16.27
C LEU A 346 19.93 -11.08 -17.61
N SER A 347 18.81 -10.55 -18.12
CA SER A 347 18.81 -9.68 -19.30
C SER A 347 17.71 -8.63 -19.22
N TRP A 348 17.99 -7.43 -19.70
CA TRP A 348 17.04 -6.33 -19.79
C TRP A 348 16.31 -6.34 -21.13
N ALA A 349 15.04 -5.95 -21.12
CA ALA A 349 14.24 -5.77 -22.33
C ALA A 349 13.18 -4.68 -22.13
N LEU A 350 12.72 -4.12 -23.25
CA LEU A 350 11.50 -3.32 -23.29
C LEU A 350 10.35 -4.22 -23.75
N SER A 351 9.15 -4.02 -23.21
CA SER A 351 7.95 -4.66 -23.75
C SER A 351 7.65 -4.23 -25.18
N ASP A 352 8.08 -3.03 -25.57
CA ASP A 352 7.94 -2.47 -26.91
C ASP A 352 9.21 -1.69 -27.28
N PHE A 353 9.96 -2.21 -28.26
CA PHE A 353 11.20 -1.60 -28.74
C PHE A 353 10.97 -0.33 -29.56
N SER A 354 9.73 -0.01 -29.95
CA SER A 354 9.42 1.25 -30.64
C SER A 354 9.68 2.48 -29.78
N PHE A 355 9.73 2.33 -28.44
CA PHE A 355 10.02 3.42 -27.50
C PHE A 355 11.51 3.75 -27.34
N GLY A 356 12.41 2.93 -27.90
CA GLY A 356 13.86 3.13 -27.80
C GLY A 356 14.62 1.85 -27.51
N SER A 357 15.67 1.95 -26.69
CA SER A 357 16.52 0.80 -26.35
C SER A 357 16.86 0.76 -24.87
N ILE A 358 17.18 -0.43 -24.36
CA ILE A 358 17.73 -0.61 -23.02
C ILE A 358 19.03 -1.41 -23.12
N ASP A 359 20.07 -0.95 -22.41
CA ASP A 359 21.36 -1.64 -22.42
C ASP A 359 21.45 -2.74 -21.34
N GLN A 360 22.56 -3.47 -21.36
CA GLN A 360 22.83 -4.54 -20.39
C GLN A 360 22.96 -4.07 -18.93
N ASN A 361 23.13 -2.77 -18.70
CA ASN A 361 23.24 -2.17 -17.38
C ASN A 361 21.89 -1.64 -16.87
N GLY A 362 20.80 -1.82 -17.64
CA GLY A 362 19.48 -1.34 -17.27
C GLY A 362 19.24 0.13 -17.57
N VAL A 363 20.01 0.73 -18.48
CA VAL A 363 19.82 2.13 -18.88
C VAL A 363 18.88 2.20 -20.07
N PHE A 364 17.64 2.66 -19.83
CA PHE A 364 16.66 2.90 -20.88
C PHE A 364 16.94 4.24 -21.57
N SER A 365 17.04 4.25 -22.90
CA SER A 365 17.20 5.44 -23.73
C SER A 365 15.96 5.61 -24.60
N SER A 366 15.12 6.59 -24.25
CA SER A 366 13.91 6.90 -25.03
C SER A 366 14.28 7.47 -26.41
N ASN A 367 13.58 7.03 -27.45
CA ASN A 367 13.67 7.67 -28.77
C ASN A 367 12.66 8.82 -28.95
N GLY A 368 11.95 9.21 -27.88
CA GLY A 368 10.98 10.30 -27.88
C GLY A 368 9.57 9.92 -28.30
N GLN A 369 9.30 8.65 -28.62
CA GLN A 369 7.93 8.17 -28.75
C GLN A 369 7.21 8.33 -27.41
N GLU A 370 6.05 8.99 -27.44
CA GLU A 370 5.22 9.21 -26.27
C GLU A 370 4.31 8.02 -25.98
N GLY A 371 3.89 7.93 -24.72
CA GLY A 371 3.13 6.82 -24.17
C GLY A 371 3.96 6.05 -23.15
N GLN A 372 3.51 4.84 -22.85
CA GLN A 372 4.07 4.07 -21.75
C GLN A 372 4.68 2.75 -22.24
N VAL A 373 5.82 2.39 -21.67
CA VAL A 373 6.57 1.17 -21.97
C VAL A 373 6.98 0.49 -20.67
N GLN A 374 6.94 -0.85 -20.67
CA GLN A 374 7.45 -1.61 -19.53
C GLN A 374 8.94 -1.91 -19.75
N VAL A 375 9.76 -1.53 -18.77
CA VAL A 375 11.11 -2.06 -18.65
C VAL A 375 11.05 -3.37 -17.86
N GLN A 376 11.65 -4.42 -18.41
CA GLN A 376 11.59 -5.77 -17.89
C GLN A 376 12.98 -6.30 -17.58
N LEU A 377 13.11 -6.99 -16.45
CA LEU A 377 14.25 -7.83 -16.13
C LEU A 377 13.85 -9.30 -16.29
N TRP A 378 14.57 -10.00 -17.15
CA TRP A 378 14.38 -11.41 -17.44
C TRP A 378 15.45 -12.24 -16.73
N TYR A 379 15.08 -13.43 -16.27
CA TYR A 379 15.98 -14.43 -15.74
C TYR A 379 15.58 -15.79 -16.32
N ASN A 380 16.50 -16.45 -17.05
CA ASN A 380 16.29 -17.77 -17.64
C ASN A 380 14.95 -17.91 -18.41
N GLY A 381 14.61 -16.90 -19.23
CA GLY A 381 13.42 -16.91 -20.08
C GLY A 381 12.10 -16.56 -19.37
N ARG A 382 12.15 -16.02 -18.13
CA ARG A 382 10.99 -15.51 -17.41
C ARG A 382 11.22 -14.06 -16.97
N ILE A 383 10.19 -13.23 -17.03
CA ILE A 383 10.22 -11.91 -16.39
C ILE A 383 10.23 -12.11 -14.89
N VAL A 384 11.24 -11.56 -14.22
CA VAL A 384 11.40 -11.62 -12.76
C VAL A 384 11.18 -10.25 -12.10
N GLY A 385 11.21 -9.18 -12.88
CA GLY A 385 10.89 -7.84 -12.40
C GLY A 385 10.47 -6.95 -13.56
N SER A 386 9.63 -5.97 -13.29
CA SER A 386 9.19 -5.00 -14.29
C SER A 386 8.80 -3.67 -13.65
N THR A 387 8.96 -2.57 -14.39
CA THR A 387 8.46 -1.25 -14.03
C THR A 387 7.96 -0.53 -15.29
N TYR A 388 6.98 0.35 -15.14
CA TYR A 388 6.54 1.22 -16.22
C TYR A 388 7.35 2.51 -16.25
N VAL A 389 7.60 2.98 -17.47
CA VAL A 389 8.14 4.31 -17.74
C VAL A 389 7.17 4.99 -18.71
N GLU A 390 6.69 6.17 -18.34
CA GLU A 390 5.91 7.03 -19.23
C GLU A 390 6.83 8.05 -19.88
N ILE A 391 6.72 8.20 -21.19
CA ILE A 391 7.32 9.28 -21.96
C ILE A 391 6.21 10.22 -22.37
N ALA A 392 6.26 11.46 -21.89
CA ALA A 392 5.24 12.45 -22.22
C ALA A 392 5.83 13.87 -22.27
N THR A 393 5.42 14.64 -23.26
CA THR A 393 5.67 16.08 -23.25
C THR A 393 4.80 16.74 -22.17
N PRO A 394 5.37 17.58 -21.29
CA PRO A 394 4.58 18.29 -20.29
C PRO A 394 3.42 19.09 -20.93
N ASP A 395 2.23 18.96 -20.38
CA ASP A 395 1.05 19.74 -20.77
C ASP A 395 0.81 20.95 -19.86
N ASN A 396 1.49 21.02 -18.72
CA ASN A 396 1.34 22.09 -17.74
C ASN A 396 2.60 22.25 -16.86
N TYR A 397 2.64 23.35 -16.09
CA TYR A 397 3.66 23.62 -15.07
C TYR A 397 2.98 24.11 -13.79
N VAL A 398 3.36 23.54 -12.65
CA VAL A 398 2.79 23.90 -11.33
C VAL A 398 3.87 24.45 -10.40
N SER A 399 3.56 25.48 -9.63
CA SER A 399 4.52 26.07 -8.70
C SER A 399 4.80 25.16 -7.50
N VAL A 400 6.09 25.01 -7.17
CA VAL A 400 6.61 24.31 -6.00
C VAL A 400 7.27 25.33 -5.08
N GLY A 401 6.57 25.70 -4.00
CA GLY A 401 7.12 26.48 -2.89
C GLY A 401 7.55 27.92 -3.21
N THR A 402 8.25 28.53 -2.26
CA THR A 402 8.79 29.90 -2.37
C THR A 402 10.10 29.89 -3.15
N VAL A 403 10.13 30.60 -4.27
CA VAL A 403 11.30 30.73 -5.14
C VAL A 403 12.05 32.02 -4.82
N SER A 404 13.39 32.00 -4.89
CA SER A 404 14.21 33.21 -4.75
C SER A 404 13.85 34.26 -5.82
N PRO A 405 13.84 35.57 -5.52
CA PRO A 405 13.53 36.63 -6.49
C PRO A 405 14.42 36.68 -7.74
N ASN A 406 15.60 36.03 -7.69
CA ASN A 406 16.58 35.99 -8.78
C ASN A 406 16.54 34.68 -9.58
N ALA A 407 15.58 33.80 -9.28
CA ALA A 407 15.50 32.52 -9.94
C ALA A 407 14.91 32.69 -11.35
N GLY A 408 15.46 31.96 -12.33
CA GLY A 408 15.07 32.07 -13.74
C GLY A 408 13.58 31.78 -13.98
N LYS A 409 13.11 31.97 -15.23
CA LYS A 409 11.69 31.90 -15.60
C LYS A 409 10.94 30.63 -15.17
N ASP A 410 11.66 29.52 -14.99
CA ASP A 410 11.08 28.21 -14.64
C ASP A 410 11.46 27.74 -13.22
N ALA A 411 12.14 28.58 -12.44
CA ALA A 411 12.57 28.18 -11.11
C ALA A 411 11.37 28.04 -10.18
N GLY A 412 11.33 26.91 -9.45
CA GLY A 412 10.21 26.57 -8.60
C GLY A 412 8.94 26.23 -9.37
N LEU A 413 9.04 25.77 -10.62
CA LEU A 413 7.96 25.08 -11.32
C LEU A 413 8.31 23.59 -11.51
N THR A 414 7.34 22.71 -11.29
CA THR A 414 7.38 21.31 -11.67
C THR A 414 6.58 21.13 -12.96
N ALA A 415 7.20 20.54 -13.98
CA ALA A 415 6.50 20.16 -15.21
C ALA A 415 5.53 19.01 -14.94
N THR A 416 4.35 19.04 -15.53
CA THR A 416 3.35 17.99 -15.37
C THR A 416 2.73 17.54 -16.69
N TYR A 417 2.22 16.31 -16.69
CA TYR A 417 1.42 15.71 -17.75
C TYR A 417 0.20 15.05 -17.09
N GLN A 418 -1.01 15.50 -17.41
CA GLN A 418 -2.26 15.05 -16.78
C GLN A 418 -2.21 15.11 -15.23
N GLY A 419 -1.45 16.06 -14.68
CA GLY A 419 -1.27 16.23 -13.24
C GLY A 419 -0.21 15.34 -12.58
N ARG A 420 0.44 14.44 -13.32
CA ARG A 420 1.63 13.68 -12.89
C ARG A 420 2.89 14.51 -13.13
N GLU A 421 3.89 14.38 -12.26
CA GLU A 421 5.18 15.06 -12.45
C GLU A 421 5.94 14.46 -13.64
N VAL A 422 6.46 15.33 -14.51
CA VAL A 422 7.34 14.96 -15.61
C VAL A 422 8.77 15.31 -15.25
N ILE A 423 9.62 14.28 -15.15
CA ILE A 423 11.04 14.45 -14.93
C ILE A 423 11.67 14.91 -16.23
N LEU A 424 12.12 16.17 -16.26
CA LEU A 424 12.73 16.77 -17.44
C LEU A 424 14.16 16.25 -17.62
N THR A 425 14.43 15.73 -18.82
CA THR A 425 15.73 15.43 -19.43
C THR A 425 16.87 15.09 -18.45
N MET A 426 17.09 13.80 -18.20
CA MET A 426 18.38 13.32 -17.68
C MET A 426 19.34 13.04 -18.84
N ASN A 427 20.40 13.83 -18.99
CA ASN A 427 21.48 13.57 -19.93
C ASN A 427 22.54 12.68 -19.28
N LYS A 428 23.31 11.92 -20.08
CA LYS A 428 24.43 11.07 -19.59
C LYS A 428 25.46 11.83 -18.74
N SER A 429 25.54 13.15 -18.87
CA SER A 429 26.42 14.02 -18.08
C SER A 429 25.95 14.28 -16.65
N ASN A 430 24.72 13.88 -16.30
CA ASN A 430 24.12 14.09 -14.98
C ASN A 430 24.33 12.89 -14.03
N TRP A 431 25.22 11.98 -14.42
CA TRP A 431 25.59 10.73 -13.76
C TRP A 431 27.06 10.82 -13.37
#